data_AF-A0A7V5T6S8-F1
#
_entry.id   AF-A0A7V5T6S8-F1
#
_cell.length_a   1.000
_cell.length_b   1.000
_cell.length_c   1.000
_cell.angle_alpha   90.00
_cell.angle_beta   90.00
_cell.angle_gamma   90.00
#
_symmetry.space_group_name_H-M   'P 1'
#
loop_
_entity.id
_entity.type
_entity.pdbx_description
1 polymer ?
#
loop_
_entity_poly.entity_id
_entity_poly.type
_entity_poly.pdbx_seq_one_letter_code
_entity_poly.pdbx_strand_id
1 'polypeptide(L)' 'MLRIGHVAARSSVSVDTLRYYERLGLVPKPARTQSGYRLYEERVVERI' A
#
# COMPACT_ATOMS: atom_id res chain seq x y z
N MET A 1 8.16 -5.84 4.51
CA MET A 1 7.20 -4.72 4.52
C MET A 1 7.68 -3.64 3.56
N LEU A 2 6.77 -3.03 2.80
CA LEU A 2 7.06 -2.10 1.71
C LEU A 2 6.40 -0.73 1.94
N ARG A 3 7.07 0.34 1.50
CA ARG A 3 6.46 1.68 1.46
C ARG A 3 5.43 1.78 0.33
N ILE A 4 4.45 2.67 0.47
CA ILE A 4 3.38 2.85 -0.54
C ILE A 4 3.90 3.07 -1.96
N GLY A 5 5.00 3.82 -2.13
CA GLY A 5 5.59 4.04 -3.45
C GLY A 5 6.22 2.79 -4.06
N HIS A 6 6.75 1.89 -3.23
CA HIS A 6 7.30 0.63 -3.69
C HIS A 6 6.21 -0.35 -4.11
N VAL A 7 5.08 -0.37 -3.38
CA VAL A 7 3.90 -1.14 -3.78
C VAL A 7 3.35 -0.62 -5.10
N ALA A 8 3.14 0.70 -5.21
CA ALA A 8 2.67 1.36 -6.42
C ALA A 8 3.52 1.01 -7.65
N ALA A 9 4.85 1.11 -7.52
CA ALA A 9 5.78 0.77 -8.60
C ALA A 9 5.67 -0.71 -9.03
N ARG A 10 5.50 -1.63 -8.07
CA ARG A 10 5.47 -3.07 -8.35
C ARG A 10 4.14 -3.58 -8.89
N SER A 11 3.02 -3.00 -8.48
CA SER A 11 1.70 -3.35 -8.99
C SER A 11 1.25 -2.47 -10.18
N SER A 12 2.16 -1.64 -10.71
CA SER A 12 1.89 -0.74 -11.84
C SER A 12 0.66 0.18 -11.65
N VAL A 13 0.36 0.53 -10.40
CA VAL A 13 -0.71 1.48 -10.05
C VAL A 13 -0.13 2.76 -9.45
N SER A 14 -0.90 3.84 -9.51
CA SER A 14 -0.49 5.07 -8.83
C SER A 14 -0.59 4.93 -7.29
N VAL A 15 0.17 5.75 -6.56
CA VAL A 15 0.04 5.87 -5.10
C VAL A 15 -1.39 6.28 -4.71
N ASP A 16 -2.04 7.12 -5.51
CA ASP A 16 -3.42 7.57 -5.26
C ASP A 16 -4.44 6.44 -5.46
N THR A 17 -4.21 5.55 -6.43
CA THR A 17 -4.99 4.33 -6.62
C THR A 17 -4.90 3.43 -5.38
N LEU A 18 -3.70 3.25 -4.84
CA LEU A 18 -3.49 2.51 -3.60
C LEU A 18 -4.23 3.14 -2.41
N ARG A 19 -4.18 4.47 -2.26
CA ARG A 19 -4.95 5.20 -1.24
C ARG A 19 -6.45 5.09 -1.46
N TYR A 20 -6.88 5.03 -2.71
CA TYR A 20 -8.28 4.82 -3.05
C TYR A 20 -8.75 3.42 -2.64
N TYR A 21 -7.96 2.37 -2.92
CA TYR A 21 -8.25 1.01 -2.46
C TYR A 21 -8.21 0.86 -0.93
N GLU A 22 -7.28 1.56 -0.25
CA GLU A 22 -7.27 1.66 1.23
C GLU A 22 -8.59 2.26 1.75
N ARG A 23 -9.07 3.35 1.14
CA ARG A 23 -10.34 4.00 1.51
C ARG A 23 -11.57 3.12 1.26
N LEU A 24 -11.55 2.31 0.21
CA LEU A 24 -12.60 1.35 -0.10
C LEU A 24 -12.54 0.07 0.76
N GLY A 25 -11.48 -0.13 1.54
CA GLY A 25 -11.26 -1.38 2.29
C GLY A 25 -10.83 -2.56 1.42
N LEU A 26 -10.50 -2.32 0.15
CA LEU A 26 -10.00 -3.32 -0.80
C LEU A 26 -8.55 -3.73 -0.51
N VAL A 27 -7.82 -2.95 0.27
CA VAL A 27 -6.48 -3.27 0.76
C VAL A 27 -6.50 -3.14 2.29
N PRO A 28 -5.87 -4.06 3.04
CA PRO A 28 -5.80 -3.96 4.50
C PRO A 28 -5.16 -2.64 4.92
N LYS A 29 -5.60 -2.09 6.06
CA LYS A 29 -4.96 -0.89 6.62
C LYS A 29 -3.47 -1.17 6.84
N PRO A 30 -2.56 -0.38 6.24
CA PRO A 30 -1.14 -0.61 6.38
C PRO A 30 -0.69 -0.31 7.81
N ALA A 31 0.32 -1.04 8.27
CA ALA A 31 1.02 -0.69 9.50
C ALA A 31 1.68 0.68 9.35
N ARG A 32 1.89 1.36 10.48
CA ARG A 32 2.61 2.64 10.51
C ARG A 32 3.94 2.46 11.21
N THR A 33 5.00 3.04 10.65
CA THR A 33 6.28 3.18 11.39
C THR A 33 6.11 4.17 12.53
N GLN A 34 7.04 4.17 13.49
CA GLN A 34 7.10 5.22 14.52
C GLN A 34 7.20 6.63 13.91
N SER A 35 7.88 6.76 12.77
CA SER A 35 7.96 8.02 11.99
C SER A 35 6.71 8.35 11.15
N GLY A 36 5.64 7.54 11.21
CA GLY A 36 4.36 7.79 10.53
C GLY A 36 4.23 7.28 9.08
N TYR A 37 5.19 6.51 8.56
CA TYR A 37 5.13 6.00 7.19
C TYR A 37 4.18 4.82 7.02
N ARG A 38 3.49 4.83 5.87
CA ARG A 38 2.75 3.74 5.20
C ARG A 38 3.57 2.45 5.02
N LEU A 39 3.37 1.38 5.80
CA LEU A 39 3.98 0.05 5.55
C LEU A 39 2.94 -1.01 5.15
N TYR A 40 3.15 -1.57 3.96
CA TYR A 40 2.34 -2.62 3.39
C TYR A 40 3.06 -3.95 3.48
N GLU A 41 2.31 -5.03 3.62
CA GLU A 41 2.86 -6.38 3.47
C GLU A 41 3.10 -6.70 2.00
N GLU A 42 4.03 -7.62 1.75
CA GLU A 42 4.39 -8.03 0.39
C GLU A 42 3.18 -8.59 -0.38
N ARG A 43 2.33 -9.37 0.31
CA ARG A 43 1.04 -9.89 -0.20
C ARG A 43 0.09 -8.82 -0.76
N VAL A 44 0.28 -7.55 -0.41
CA VAL A 44 -0.54 -6.46 -0.95
C VAL A 44 -0.20 -6.22 -2.42
N VAL A 45 1.07 -6.41 -2.80
CA VAL A 45 1.51 -6.33 -4.21
C VAL A 45 0.84 -7.43 -5.03
N GLU A 46 0.71 -8.64 -4.48
CA GLU A 46 0.10 -9.78 -5.18
C GLU A 46 -1.43 -9.68 -5.33
N ARG A 47 -2.06 -8.80 -4.55
CA ARG A 47 -3.52 -8.61 -4.52
C ARG A 47 -4.01 -7.49 -5.45
N ILE A 48 -3.11 -6.64 -5.92
CA ILE A 48 -3.38 -5.48 -6.79
C ILE A 48 -2.89 -5.80 -8.19
#